data_AF-A0A7V5LYJ1-F1
#
_entry.id   AF-A0A7V5LYJ1-F1
#
_cell.length_a   1.000
_cell.length_b   1.000
_cell.length_c   1.000
_cell.angle_alpha   90.00
_cell.angle_beta   90.00
_cell.angle_gamma   90.00
#
_symmetry.space_group_name_H-M   'P 1'
#
loop_
_entity.id
_entity.type
_entity.pdbx_description
1 polymer ?
#
loop_
_entity_poly.entity_id
_entity_poly.type
_entity_poly.pdbx_seq_one_letter_code
_entity_poly.pdbx_strand_id
1 'polypeptide(L)'
;TVRAGFIVEPDGVLRSILYYPQERGRNMDEILRMIKGFQISDRGKVAIPANWPENELIKDEVIIPPPTDEKNAKQRKSQYECFDWWFCHKKI
;
A
#
# COMPACT_ATOMS: atom_id res chain seq x y z
N THR A 1 -2.87 -27.99 -11.33
CA THR A 1 -2.84 -26.51 -11.21
C THR A 1 -2.30 -26.16 -9.83
N VAL A 2 -1.64 -25.00 -9.66
CA VAL A 2 -1.25 -24.49 -8.33
C VAL A 2 -2.40 -23.71 -7.70
N ARG A 3 -2.33 -23.39 -6.41
CA ARG A 3 -3.33 -22.56 -5.73
C ARG A 3 -3.05 -21.08 -6.05
N ALA A 4 -3.42 -20.67 -7.25
CA ALA A 4 -3.32 -19.28 -7.69
C ALA A 4 -4.50 -18.43 -7.18
N GLY A 5 -4.22 -17.20 -6.77
CA GLY A 5 -5.21 -16.19 -6.44
C GLY A 5 -4.96 -14.92 -7.26
N PHE A 6 -6.04 -14.33 -7.78
CA PHE A 6 -5.99 -13.11 -8.59
C PHE A 6 -6.88 -12.07 -7.93
N ILE A 7 -6.32 -10.89 -7.66
CA ILE A 7 -7.09 -9.73 -7.20
C ILE A 7 -7.30 -8.83 -8.43
N VAL A 8 -8.55 -8.69 -8.84
CA VAL A 8 -8.97 -7.94 -10.03
C VAL A 8 -9.89 -6.81 -9.58
N GLU A 9 -9.66 -5.63 -10.13
CA GLU A 9 -10.45 -4.43 -9.86
C GLU A 9 -11.80 -4.43 -10.61
N PRO A 10 -12.76 -3.57 -10.22
CA PRO A 10 -14.06 -3.49 -10.91
C PRO A 10 -13.99 -3.12 -12.40
N ASP A 11 -12.89 -2.48 -12.84
CA ASP A 11 -12.63 -2.13 -14.24
C ASP A 11 -11.90 -3.25 -15.01
N GLY A 12 -11.66 -4.40 -14.38
CA GLY A 12 -11.00 -5.56 -14.98
C GLY A 12 -9.47 -5.52 -14.93
N VAL A 13 -8.87 -4.53 -14.25
CA VAL A 13 -7.41 -4.46 -14.11
C VAL A 13 -6.93 -5.51 -13.09
N LEU A 14 -5.94 -6.31 -13.50
CA LEU A 14 -5.28 -7.26 -12.62
C LEU A 14 -4.30 -6.54 -11.69
N ARG A 15 -4.58 -6.54 -10.40
CA ARG A 15 -3.81 -5.79 -9.40
C ARG A 15 -2.81 -6.63 -8.62
N SER A 16 -3.09 -7.91 -8.40
CA SER A 16 -2.15 -8.81 -7.73
C SER A 16 -2.36 -10.27 -8.10
N ILE A 17 -1.27 -11.04 -8.07
CA ILE A 17 -1.25 -12.48 -8.32
C ILE A 17 -0.47 -13.14 -7.18
N LEU A 18 -1.08 -14.14 -6.53
CA LEU A 18 -0.43 -14.95 -5.51
C LEU A 18 -0.40 -16.42 -5.95
N TYR A 19 0.75 -17.08 -5.79
CA TYR A 19 0.92 -18.49 -6.10
C TYR A 19 1.30 -19.27 -4.83
N TYR A 20 0.42 -20.16 -4.38
CA TYR A 20 0.70 -21.10 -3.30
C TYR A 20 0.87 -22.52 -3.87
N PRO A 21 1.79 -23.33 -3.32
CA PRO A 21 1.94 -24.72 -3.73
C PRO A 21 0.77 -25.56 -3.19
N GLN A 22 0.65 -26.82 -3.61
CA GLN A 22 -0.55 -27.63 -3.35
C GLN A 22 -0.70 -28.00 -1.86
N GLU A 23 0.43 -28.23 -1.21
CA GLU A 23 0.60 -28.68 0.17
C GLU A 23 0.46 -27.56 1.23
N ARG A 24 0.42 -26.29 0.82
CA ARG A 24 0.25 -25.13 1.72
C ARG A 24 -1.08 -24.43 1.48
N GLY A 25 -1.83 -24.21 2.56
CA GLY A 25 -3.02 -23.37 2.55
C GLY A 25 -2.70 -21.88 2.29
N ARG A 26 -3.72 -21.13 1.87
CA ARG A 26 -3.64 -19.66 1.71
C ARG A 26 -3.85 -18.97 3.05
N ASN A 27 -3.24 -17.79 3.22
CA ASN A 27 -3.59 -16.90 4.31
C ASN A 27 -4.73 -15.96 3.86
N MET A 28 -5.95 -16.21 4.33
CA MET A 28 -7.11 -15.41 3.93
C MET A 28 -7.13 -14.02 4.55
N ASP A 29 -6.56 -13.86 5.76
CA ASP A 29 -6.46 -12.56 6.41
C ASP A 29 -5.54 -11.62 5.62
N GLU A 30 -4.46 -12.16 5.03
CA GLU A 30 -3.58 -11.39 4.15
C GLU A 30 -4.31 -10.93 2.88
N ILE A 31 -5.12 -11.79 2.28
CA ILE A 31 -5.90 -11.42 1.09
C ILE A 31 -6.89 -10.29 1.44
N LEU A 32 -7.54 -10.35 2.60
CA LEU A 32 -8.42 -9.27 3.07
C LEU A 32 -7.65 -7.97 3.35
N ARG A 33 -6.45 -8.08 3.94
CA ARG A 33 -5.56 -6.94 4.20
C ARG A 33 -5.13 -6.26 2.91
N MET A 34 -4.75 -7.03 1.89
CA MET A 34 -4.38 -6.51 0.57
C MET A 34 -5.55 -5.75 -0.08
N ILE A 35 -6.76 -6.33 -0.09
CA ILE A 35 -7.95 -5.68 -0.66
C ILE A 35 -8.24 -4.35 0.05
N LYS A 36 -8.22 -4.33 1.39
CA LYS A 36 -8.40 -3.09 2.17
C LYS A 36 -7.33 -2.06 1.83
N GLY A 37 -6.06 -2.48 1.78
CA GLY A 37 -4.94 -1.61 1.41
C GLY A 37 -5.11 -0.99 0.02
N PHE A 38 -5.52 -1.78 -0.97
CA PHE A 38 -5.81 -1.27 -2.32
C PHE A 38 -6.94 -0.23 -2.31
N GLN A 39 -8.06 -0.53 -1.66
CA GLN A 39 -9.19 0.41 -1.57
C GLN A 39 -8.82 1.75 -0.90
N ILE A 40 -7.97 1.70 0.14
CA ILE A 40 -7.46 2.91 0.82
C ILE A 40 -6.48 3.67 -0.06
N SER A 41 -5.55 2.95 -0.70
CA SER A 41 -4.59 3.51 -1.65
C SER A 41 -5.29 4.30 -2.76
N ASP A 42 -6.31 3.71 -3.38
CA ASP A 42 -7.02 4.31 -4.50
C ASP A 42 -7.85 5.53 -4.07
N ARG A 43 -8.57 5.43 -2.94
CA ARG A 43 -9.38 6.54 -2.41
C ARG A 43 -8.51 7.71 -1.95
N GLY A 44 -7.42 7.41 -1.25
CA GLY A 44 -6.56 8.41 -0.63
C GLY A 44 -5.47 8.97 -1.55
N LYS A 45 -5.24 8.32 -2.71
CA LYS A 45 -4.06 8.55 -3.58
C LYS A 45 -2.76 8.46 -2.78
N VAL A 46 -2.67 7.42 -1.96
CA VAL A 46 -1.55 7.15 -1.04
C VAL A 46 -0.96 5.77 -1.31
N ALA A 47 0.27 5.54 -0.87
CA ALA A 47 0.87 4.22 -0.85
C ALA A 47 0.73 3.58 0.53
N ILE A 48 0.57 2.25 0.56
CA ILE A 48 0.46 1.47 1.79
C ILE A 48 1.86 0.98 2.19
N PRO A 49 2.34 1.25 3.43
CA PRO A 49 3.65 0.78 3.87
C PRO A 49 3.66 -0.75 4.07
N ALA A 50 4.86 -1.30 4.22
CA ALA A 50 5.03 -2.71 4.59
C ALA A 50 4.29 -3.02 5.90
N ASN A 51 3.68 -4.21 6.00
CA ASN A 51 2.98 -4.68 7.21
C ASN A 51 1.83 -3.79 7.72
N TRP A 52 1.38 -2.80 6.95
CA TRP A 52 0.23 -1.96 7.32
C TRP A 52 -1.00 -2.83 7.69
N PRO A 53 -1.73 -2.52 8.79
CA PRO A 53 -1.63 -1.32 9.64
C PRO A 53 -0.64 -1.42 10.81
N GLU A 54 0.18 -2.46 10.86
CA GLU A 54 1.15 -2.70 11.94
C GLU A 54 2.58 -2.38 11.46
N ASN A 55 2.75 -1.37 10.62
CA ASN A 55 4.09 -0.99 10.15
C ASN A 55 4.99 -0.59 11.33
N GLU A 56 6.25 -1.02 11.29
CA GLU A 56 7.19 -0.86 12.40
C GLU A 56 7.64 0.60 12.60
N LEU A 57 7.54 1.43 11.56
CA LEU A 57 7.97 2.84 11.60
C LEU A 57 6.79 3.80 11.78
N ILE A 58 5.74 3.62 10.97
CA ILE A 58 4.62 4.56 10.87
C ILE A 58 3.27 3.91 11.20
N LYS A 59 3.25 2.68 11.74
CA LYS A 59 2.05 1.97 12.20
C LYS A 59 0.95 1.91 11.13
N ASP A 60 -0.19 2.53 11.40
CA ASP A 60 -1.40 2.55 10.58
C ASP A 60 -1.45 3.74 9.62
N GLU A 61 -0.39 4.54 9.55
CA GLU A 61 -0.29 5.66 8.63
C GLU A 61 0.02 5.22 7.20
N VAL A 62 -0.28 6.11 6.27
CA VAL A 62 -0.10 5.91 4.83
C VAL A 62 0.98 6.81 4.28
N ILE A 63 1.68 6.32 3.27
CA ILE A 63 2.78 7.03 2.62
C ILE A 63 2.21 7.94 1.55
N ILE A 64 2.69 9.17 1.51
CA ILE A 64 2.37 10.12 0.46
C ILE A 64 3.36 9.89 -0.69
N PRO A 65 2.89 9.66 -1.93
CA PRO A 65 3.77 9.42 -3.07
C PRO A 65 4.85 10.50 -3.19
N PRO A 66 6.11 10.12 -3.46
CA PRO A 66 7.20 11.08 -3.55
C PRO A 66 6.98 12.04 -4.72
N PRO A 67 7.28 13.34 -4.54
CA PRO A 67 7.21 14.30 -5.64
C PRO A 67 8.29 14.00 -6.68
N THR A 68 8.00 14.38 -7.92
CA THR A 68 8.93 14.26 -9.05
C THR A 68 9.63 15.58 -9.39
N ASP A 69 9.34 16.65 -8.65
CA ASP A 69 9.91 17.99 -8.83
C ASP A 69 10.40 18.61 -7.51
N GLU A 70 11.39 19.52 -7.63
CA GLU A 70 12.02 20.15 -6.47
C GLU A 70 11.08 21.08 -5.69
N LYS A 71 10.13 21.72 -6.36
CA LYS A 71 9.23 22.68 -5.72
C LYS A 71 8.35 21.96 -4.71
N ASN A 72 7.73 20.85 -5.12
CA ASN A 72 6.91 20.02 -4.25
C ASN A 72 7.75 19.31 -3.17
N ALA A 73 8.98 18.89 -3.48
CA ALA A 73 9.91 18.33 -2.49
C ALA A 73 10.22 19.30 -1.34
N LYS A 74 10.39 20.60 -1.64
CA LYS A 74 10.62 21.64 -0.63
C LYS A 74 9.37 21.95 0.19
N GLN A 75 8.19 21.92 -0.43
CA GLN A 75 6.93 22.32 0.22
C GLN A 75 6.33 21.25 1.14
N ARG A 76 6.55 19.96 0.87
CA ARG A 76 5.85 18.90 1.62
C ARG A 76 6.32 18.72 3.06
N LYS A 77 7.56 19.11 3.39
CA LYS A 77 8.08 19.03 4.77
C LYS A 77 7.33 19.92 5.77
N SER A 78 6.60 20.94 5.30
CA SER A 78 5.74 21.76 6.17
C SER A 78 4.29 21.28 6.25
N GLN A 79 3.90 20.31 5.42
CA GLN A 79 2.51 19.84 5.31
C GLN A 79 2.28 18.48 5.97
N TYR A 80 3.34 17.67 6.07
CA TYR A 80 3.25 16.28 6.50
C TYR A 80 4.41 15.91 7.42
N GLU A 81 4.24 14.82 8.16
CA GLU A 81 5.34 14.19 8.88
C GLU A 81 6.25 13.48 7.89
N CYS A 82 7.55 13.80 7.95
CA CYS A 82 8.52 13.34 6.96
C CYS A 82 9.81 12.91 7.65
N PHE A 83 10.32 11.73 7.28
CA PHE A 83 11.71 11.37 7.56
C PHE A 83 12.67 12.11 6.62
N ASP A 84 12.26 12.25 5.36
CA ASP A 84 12.94 13.09 4.38
C ASP A 84 11.96 13.56 3.29
N TRP A 85 12.41 14.39 2.35
CA TRP A 85 11.58 14.96 1.30
C TRP A 85 10.89 13.91 0.43
N TRP A 86 11.45 12.71 0.29
CA TRP A 86 10.83 11.63 -0.49
C TRP A 86 9.92 10.76 0.38
N PHE A 87 10.16 10.68 1.68
CA PHE A 87 9.41 9.85 2.62
C PHE A 87 8.60 10.69 3.61
N CYS A 88 7.36 10.99 3.22
CA CYS A 88 6.38 11.57 4.13
C CYS A 88 5.16 10.67 4.27
N HIS A 89 4.51 10.76 5.42
CA HIS A 89 3.35 9.97 5.79
C HIS A 89 2.27 10.83 6.44
N LYS A 90 1.07 10.29 6.55
CA LYS A 90 -0.06 10.89 7.25
C LYS A 90 -1.00 9.81 7.77
N LYS A 91 -1.79 10.17 8.77
CA LYS A 91 -2.96 9.39 9.18
C LYS A 91 -4.05 9.38 8.10
N ILE A 92 -4.77 8.27 8.01
CA ILE A 92 -5.95 8.07 7.16
C ILE A 92 -7.12 8.87 7.69
#